data_AF-M5EK46-F1
#
_entry.id   AF-M5EK46-F1
#
_cell.length_a   1.000
_cell.length_b   1.000
_cell.length_c   1.000
_cell.angle_alpha   90.00
_cell.angle_beta   90.00
_cell.angle_gamma   90.00
#
_symmetry.space_group_name_H-M   'P 1'
#
loop_
_entity.id
_entity.type
_entity.pdbx_description
1 polymer ?
#
loop_
_entity_poly.entity_id
_entity_poly.type
_entity_poly.pdbx_seq_one_letter_code
_entity_poly.pdbx_strand_id
1 'polypeptide(L)'
;MNIHKNARLTPLRREEMALAVIEGSLSQAQAALQYAVTAKVVKRSSATSAEGRAGMADRSSRPRRNPNATGQAVTERIVALRRQRFTGISSTAVPRSN
;
A
#
# COMPACT_ATOMS: atom_id res chain seq x y z
N MET A 1 -4.52 1.05 8.97
CA MET A 1 -3.78 0.08 8.13
C MET A 1 -4.50 -1.25 8.23
N ASN A 2 -5.11 -1.76 7.15
CA ASN A 2 -5.70 -3.10 7.16
C ASN A 2 -4.59 -4.12 6.90
N ILE A 3 -3.85 -4.47 7.95
CA ILE A 3 -2.83 -5.52 7.87
C ILE A 3 -3.54 -6.86 7.90
N HIS A 4 -3.26 -7.71 6.93
CA HIS A 4 -3.80 -9.06 6.91
C HIS A 4 -3.31 -9.85 8.13
N LYS A 5 -4.20 -10.59 8.82
CA LYS A 5 -3.86 -11.34 10.05
C LYS A 5 -2.72 -12.35 9.83
N ASN A 6 -2.63 -12.92 8.63
CA ASN A 6 -1.60 -13.91 8.27
C ASN A 6 -0.34 -13.28 7.65
N ALA A 7 -0.21 -11.94 7.65
CA ALA A 7 0.98 -11.30 7.13
C ALA A 7 2.19 -11.64 8.02
N ARG A 8 3.18 -12.33 7.44
CA ARG A 8 4.39 -12.75 8.16
C ARG A 8 5.24 -11.59 8.68
N LEU A 9 5.21 -10.44 8.00
CA LEU A 9 6.04 -9.27 8.29
C LEU A 9 5.17 -8.05 8.63
N THR A 10 4.58 -8.08 9.82
CA THR A 10 3.85 -6.95 10.39
C THR A 10 4.82 -5.81 10.75
N PRO A 11 4.35 -4.57 10.96
CA PRO A 11 5.17 -3.46 11.46
C PRO A 11 5.99 -3.83 12.68
N LEU A 12 5.38 -4.56 13.62
CA LEU A 12 6.06 -5.05 14.81
C LEU A 12 7.25 -5.96 14.45
N ARG A 13 7.05 -6.92 13.55
CA ARG A 13 8.14 -7.83 13.14
C ARG A 13 9.21 -7.15 12.29
N ARG A 14 8.88 -6.05 11.59
CA ARG A 14 9.88 -5.20 10.92
C ARG A 14 10.72 -4.44 11.94
N GLU A 15 10.09 -3.94 13.01
CA GLU A 15 10.76 -3.29 14.14
C GLU A 15 11.75 -4.25 14.79
N GLU A 16 11.31 -5.45 15.17
CA GLU A 16 12.16 -6.50 15.75
C GLU A 16 13.35 -6.85 14.86
N MET A 17 13.08 -7.10 13.57
CA MET A 17 14.13 -7.38 12.58
C MET A 17 15.14 -6.24 12.47
N ALA A 18 14.66 -5.00 12.46
CA ALA A 18 15.50 -3.84 12.30
C ALA A 18 16.37 -3.57 13.53
N LEU A 19 15.79 -3.68 14.73
CA LEU A 19 16.51 -3.58 16.00
C LEU A 19 17.60 -4.64 16.09
N ALA A 20 17.30 -5.90 15.75
CA ALA A 20 18.28 -6.97 15.76
C ALA A 20 19.51 -6.66 14.87
N VAL A 21 19.31 -5.96 13.74
CA VAL A 21 20.40 -5.53 12.85
C VAL A 21 21.12 -4.29 13.37
N ILE A 22 20.40 -3.32 13.93
CA ILE A 22 20.96 -2.06 14.44
C ILE A 22 21.80 -2.30 15.70
N GLU A 23 21.33 -3.16 16.59
CA GLU A 23 22.02 -3.56 17.83
C GLU A 23 23.17 -4.55 17.58
N GLY A 24 23.36 -4.98 16.32
CA GLY A 24 24.47 -5.85 15.92
C GLY A 24 24.27 -7.33 16.25
N SER A 25 23.10 -7.73 16.78
CA SER A 25 22.79 -9.14 17.07
C SER A 25 22.71 -10.01 15.80
N LEU A 26 22.35 -9.42 14.66
CA LEU A 26 22.29 -10.08 13.35
C LEU A 26 22.92 -9.23 12.26
N SER A 27 23.65 -9.86 11.34
CA SER A 27 23.97 -9.22 10.06
C SER A 27 22.72 -9.09 9.17
N GLN A 28 22.76 -8.20 8.17
CA GLN A 28 21.66 -8.04 7.22
C GLN A 28 21.32 -9.34 6.47
N ALA A 29 22.32 -10.18 6.19
CA ALA A 29 22.13 -11.47 5.51
C ALA A 29 21.44 -12.49 6.43
N GLN A 30 21.84 -12.57 7.69
CA GLN A 30 21.21 -13.45 8.68
C GLN A 30 19.76 -13.03 8.96
N ALA A 31 19.52 -11.73 9.12
CA ALA A 31 18.16 -11.21 9.29
C ALA A 31 17.29 -11.49 8.06
N ALA A 32 17.82 -11.34 6.84
CA ALA A 32 17.10 -11.66 5.62
C ALA A 32 16.64 -13.14 5.59
N LEU A 33 17.54 -14.06 5.97
CA LEU A 33 17.23 -15.48 6.06
C LEU A 33 16.19 -15.77 7.15
N GLN A 34 16.40 -15.27 8.37
CA GLN A 34 15.54 -15.56 9.52
C GLN A 34 14.11 -15.02 9.36
N TYR A 35 13.97 -13.83 8.76
CA TYR A 35 12.67 -13.21 8.52
C TYR A 35 12.08 -13.55 7.14
N ALA A 36 12.75 -14.40 6.36
CA ALA A 36 12.35 -14.83 5.01
C ALA A 36 12.06 -13.64 4.07
N VAL A 37 12.97 -12.67 4.04
CA VAL A 37 12.90 -11.46 3.21
C VAL A 37 14.20 -11.25 2.43
N THR A 38 14.20 -10.31 1.49
CA THR A 38 15.43 -9.91 0.79
C THR A 38 16.23 -8.91 1.63
N ALA A 39 17.56 -8.88 1.44
CA ALA A 39 18.44 -7.91 2.09
C ALA A 39 18.01 -6.44 1.87
N LYS A 40 17.40 -6.14 0.71
CA LYS A 40 16.83 -4.82 0.41
C LYS A 40 15.71 -4.41 1.38
N VAL A 41 14.89 -5.36 1.82
CA VAL A 41 13.82 -5.12 2.81
C VAL A 41 14.40 -4.90 4.19
N VAL A 42 15.42 -5.68 4.56
CA VAL A 42 16.15 -5.51 5.83
C VAL A 42 16.76 -4.11 5.91
N LYS A 43 17.55 -3.72 4.91
CA LYS A 43 18.20 -2.39 4.85
C LYS A 43 17.20 -1.24 4.90
N ARG A 44 16.04 -1.39 4.23
CA ARG A 44 14.98 -0.37 4.28
C ARG A 44 14.37 -0.27 5.68
N SER A 45 14.09 -1.41 6.30
CA SER A 45 13.45 -1.44 7.62
C SER A 45 14.40 -0.87 8.68
N SER A 46 15.69 -1.20 8.63
CA SER A 46 16.70 -0.61 9.52
C SER A 46 16.80 0.90 9.35
N ALA A 47 16.88 1.41 8.12
CA ALA A 47 16.90 2.85 7.87
C ALA A 47 15.63 3.56 8.37
N THR A 48 14.46 2.93 8.24
CA THR A 48 13.18 3.51 8.65
C THR A 48 13.00 3.52 10.18
N SER A 49 13.81 2.72 10.90
CA SER A 49 13.77 2.66 12.38
C SER A 49 14.27 3.93 13.06
N ALA A 50 14.97 4.80 12.33
CA ALA A 50 15.36 6.13 12.83
C ALA A 50 14.14 6.99 13.25
N GLU A 51 12.97 6.74 12.67
CA GLU A 51 11.70 7.39 13.03
C GLU A 51 10.93 6.64 14.15
N GLY A 52 11.56 5.63 14.75
CA GLY A 52 10.96 4.73 15.74
C GLY A 52 9.77 3.93 15.19
N ARG A 53 8.86 3.55 16.09
CA ARG A 53 7.68 2.73 15.77
C ARG A 53 6.77 3.36 14.70
N ALA A 54 6.71 4.69 14.64
CA ALA A 54 5.93 5.41 13.63
C ALA A 54 6.44 5.13 12.21
N GLY A 55 7.75 4.95 12.04
CA GLY A 55 8.36 4.59 10.76
C GLY A 55 7.97 3.20 10.25
N MET A 56 7.57 2.28 11.13
CA MET A 56 7.21 0.91 10.74
C MET A 56 5.84 0.80 10.11
N ALA A 57 5.00 1.83 10.23
CA ALA A 57 3.71 1.87 9.55
C ALA A 57 3.90 2.05 8.03
N ASP A 58 3.07 1.38 7.23
CA ASP A 58 3.11 1.57 5.78
C ASP A 58 2.68 3.00 5.47
N ARG A 59 3.60 3.75 4.86
CA ARG A 59 3.27 5.05 4.29
C ARG A 59 2.38 4.84 3.07
N SER A 60 1.48 5.79 2.85
CA SER A 60 0.68 5.81 1.63
C SER A 60 1.63 5.81 0.42
N SER A 61 1.47 4.80 -0.44
CA SER A 61 2.11 4.79 -1.76
C SER A 61 1.49 5.82 -2.72
N ARG A 62 0.34 6.40 -2.35
CA ARG A 62 -0.30 7.45 -3.15
C ARG A 62 0.54 8.72 -3.10
N PRO A 63 0.77 9.37 -4.26
CA PRO A 63 1.44 10.66 -4.30
C PRO A 63 0.61 11.71 -3.54
N ARG A 64 1.28 12.68 -2.90
CA ARG A 64 0.60 13.78 -2.19
C ARG A 64 -0.17 14.71 -3.13
N ARG A 65 0.33 14.88 -4.35
CA ARG A 65 -0.27 15.72 -5.39
C ARG A 65 -0.20 14.97 -6.72
N ASN A 66 -1.31 14.96 -7.44
CA ASN A 66 -1.37 14.54 -8.83
C ASN A 66 -1.99 15.69 -9.62
N PRO A 67 -1.24 16.36 -10.52
CA PRO A 67 -1.78 17.48 -11.31
C PRO A 67 -2.93 17.06 -12.23
N ASN A 68 -2.96 15.79 -12.61
CA ASN A 68 -4.01 15.21 -13.45
C ASN A 68 -5.09 14.51 -12.61
N ALA A 69 -5.21 14.84 -11.33
CA ALA A 69 -6.28 14.33 -10.49
C ALA A 69 -7.64 14.79 -11.04
N THR A 70 -8.54 13.84 -11.26
CA THR A 70 -9.91 14.14 -11.64
C THR A 70 -10.60 14.96 -10.55
N GLY A 71 -11.25 16.07 -10.94
CA GLY A 71 -11.97 16.93 -10.01
C GLY A 71 -13.02 16.16 -9.20
N GLN A 72 -13.31 16.66 -7.99
CA GLN A 72 -14.19 15.99 -7.04
C GLN A 72 -15.59 15.72 -7.64
N ALA A 73 -16.22 16.72 -8.28
CA ALA A 73 -17.54 16.58 -8.89
C ALA A 73 -17.60 15.47 -9.95
N VAL A 74 -16.57 15.36 -10.79
CA VAL A 74 -16.47 14.30 -11.81
C VAL A 74 -16.28 12.95 -11.15
N THR A 75 -15.46 12.88 -10.10
CA THR A 75 -15.22 11.64 -9.33
C THR A 75 -16.50 11.14 -8.66
N GLU A 76 -17.27 12.03 -8.03
CA GLU A 76 -18.56 11.71 -7.40
C GLU A 76 -19.55 11.17 -8.44
N ARG A 77 -19.62 11.80 -9.62
CA ARG A 77 -20.46 11.30 -10.73
C ARG A 77 -20.02 9.92 -11.21
N ILE A 78 -18.71 9.66 -11.34
CA ILE A 78 -18.17 8.34 -11.70
C ILE A 78 -18.57 7.30 -10.64
N VAL A 79 -18.46 7.61 -9.35
CA VAL A 79 -18.85 6.69 -8.26
C VAL A 79 -20.34 6.40 -8.31
N ALA A 80 -21.19 7.41 -8.50
CA ALA A 80 -22.64 7.23 -8.62
C ALA A 80 -23.00 6.31 -9.80
N LEU A 81 -22.44 6.55 -10.98
CA LEU A 81 -22.65 5.69 -12.16
C LEU A 81 -22.15 4.26 -11.95
N ARG A 82 -20.97 4.07 -11.35
CA ARG A 82 -20.43 2.73 -11.04
C ARG A 82 -21.30 1.97 -10.05
N ARG A 83 -21.90 2.66 -9.07
CA ARG A 83 -22.83 2.06 -8.10
C ARG A 83 -24.13 1.58 -8.73
N GLN A 84 -24.54 2.14 -9.87
CA GLN A 84 -25.71 1.68 -10.63
C GLN A 84 -25.49 0.29 -11.25
N ARG A 85 -24.24 -0.22 -11.28
CA ARG A 85 -23.88 -1.58 -11.73
C ARG A 85 -24.48 -1.95 -13.09
N PHE A 86 -24.53 -1.00 -14.02
CA PHE A 86 -24.96 -1.31 -15.38
C PHE A 86 -24.03 -2.38 -15.97
N THR A 87 -24.57 -3.58 -16.10
CA THR A 87 -24.03 -4.65 -16.95
C THR A 87 -24.54 -4.34 -18.35
N GLY A 88 -23.68 -4.11 -19.35
CA GLY A 88 -24.18 -4.06 -20.74
C GLY A 88 -25.00 -5.33 -21.03
N ILE A 89 -26.10 -5.36 -21.77
CA ILE A 89 -26.68 -4.48 -22.78
C ILE A 89 -27.90 -3.74 -22.21
N SER A 90 -27.84 -2.41 -22.21
CA SER A 90 -29.04 -1.57 -22.21
C SER A 90 -28.88 -0.58 -23.35
N SER A 91 -28.87 -1.09 -24.59
CA SER A 91 -29.16 -0.25 -25.75
C SER A 91 -30.62 0.17 -25.63
N THR A 92 -30.90 1.21 -24.85
CA THR A 92 -32.12 1.97 -25.05
C THR A 92 -31.96 2.58 -26.43
N ALA A 93 -32.61 1.95 -27.42
CA ALA A 93 -32.67 2.43 -28.78
C ALA A 93 -33.18 3.88 -28.73
N VAL A 94 -32.28 4.84 -28.99
CA VAL A 94 -32.70 6.20 -29.30
C VAL A 94 -33.28 6.14 -30.71
N PRO A 95 -34.56 6.44 -30.94
CA PRO A 95 -35.07 6.49 -32.30
C PRO A 95 -34.34 7.63 -33.00
N ARG A 96 -33.61 7.30 -34.08
CA ARG A 96 -33.10 8.33 -34.99
C ARG A 96 -34.31 8.94 -35.68
N SER A 97 -34.62 10.18 -35.33
CA SER A 97 -35.53 11.02 -36.10
C SER A 97 -34.89 11.30 -37.47
N ASN A 98 -35.69 11.12 -38.51
CA ASN A 98 -35.37 11.37 -39.91
C ASN A 98 -35.22 12.87 -40.19
#